data_AF-A0A0X3TLN1-F1
#
_entry.id   AF-A0A0X3TLN1-F1
#
_cell.length_a   1.000
_cell.length_b   1.000
_cell.length_c   1.000
_cell.angle_alpha   90.00
_cell.angle_beta   90.00
_cell.angle_gamma   90.00
#
_symmetry.space_group_name_H-M   'P 1'
#
loop_
_entity.id
_entity.type
_entity.pdbx_description
1 polymer ?
#
loop_
_entity_poly.entity_id
_entity_poly.type
_entity_poly.pdbx_seq_one_letter_code
_entity_poly.pdbx_strand_id
1 'polypeptide(L)'
;MRIDAHHHLWDLSTVHYPWLMEKGAVRFFGDPTPIQRDYLLPQFRSDAVEFDASVHIQVGASDPWAEAQWIQSVADENPDWPLVQVAFCDLTSDDLSAQLDRLQTLPSVRGVRQIIGRAPGEDQISGTNDLLDNPKFLDGLKQLGDRGLSFDLQLLPELMEHTASVLAQSPATQVALCHAGSPHDRSAQGLESWSQALRNLSGLPQITCKLSGLGMFDHNWNVDSVRPIVETCLTQFGANRCMFGSNFPVDSLSATYAELLGRHTALVPEKQHDQIFGATARRFYRM
;
A
#
# COMPACT_ATOMS: atom_id res chain seq x y z
N MET A 1 -10.43 17.39 4.97
CA MET A 1 -10.56 16.09 4.29
C MET A 1 -9.44 15.19 4.79
N ARG A 2 -9.78 14.26 5.68
CA ARG A 2 -8.89 13.18 6.10
C ARG A 2 -9.06 12.00 5.14
N ILE A 3 -7.94 11.39 4.76
CA ILE A 3 -7.89 10.32 3.76
C ILE A 3 -7.14 9.12 4.33
N ASP A 4 -7.78 7.96 4.32
CA ASP A 4 -7.07 6.70 4.53
C ASP A 4 -6.44 6.27 3.20
N ALA A 5 -5.11 6.40 3.10
CA ALA A 5 -4.39 6.18 1.86
C ALA A 5 -4.10 4.71 1.55
N HIS A 6 -4.53 3.77 2.41
CA HIS A 6 -4.35 2.35 2.18
C HIS A 6 -5.35 1.55 2.98
N HIS A 7 -6.39 1.06 2.31
CA HIS A 7 -7.24 -0.01 2.82
C HIS A 7 -7.55 -1.01 1.71
N HIS A 8 -8.21 -2.08 2.10
CA HIS A 8 -8.72 -3.11 1.23
C HIS A 8 -10.23 -3.21 1.42
N LEU A 9 -10.93 -3.50 0.34
CA LEU A 9 -12.32 -3.94 0.35
C LEU A 9 -12.34 -5.27 -0.38
N TRP A 10 -13.20 -6.19 0.04
CA TRP A 10 -13.43 -7.41 -0.71
C TRP A 10 -14.83 -7.96 -0.44
N ASP A 11 -15.42 -8.51 -1.49
CA ASP A 11 -16.61 -9.33 -1.47
C ASP A 11 -16.22 -10.72 -1.97
N LEU A 12 -16.19 -11.70 -1.07
CA LEU A 12 -15.74 -13.06 -1.35
C LEU A 12 -16.75 -13.85 -2.18
N SER A 13 -17.96 -13.32 -2.38
CA SER A 13 -18.96 -13.87 -3.29
C SER A 13 -18.84 -13.31 -4.72
N THR A 14 -18.21 -12.14 -4.88
CA THR A 14 -18.08 -11.45 -6.17
C THR A 14 -16.71 -11.67 -6.82
N VAL A 15 -15.63 -11.57 -6.05
CA VAL A 15 -14.25 -11.69 -6.55
C VAL A 15 -13.50 -12.79 -5.81
N HIS A 16 -12.76 -13.60 -6.55
CA HIS A 16 -11.97 -14.68 -5.97
C HIS A 16 -10.55 -14.22 -5.60
N TYR A 17 -10.18 -14.41 -4.33
CA TYR A 17 -8.89 -14.00 -3.76
C TYR A 17 -8.14 -15.23 -3.24
N PRO A 18 -7.20 -15.81 -4.02
CA PRO A 18 -6.61 -17.10 -3.70
C PRO A 18 -5.97 -17.16 -2.30
N TRP A 19 -5.18 -16.15 -1.94
CA TRP A 19 -4.51 -16.13 -0.64
C TRP A 19 -5.48 -15.90 0.53
N LEU A 20 -6.55 -15.12 0.32
CA LEU A 20 -7.49 -14.77 1.38
C LEU A 20 -8.48 -15.91 1.60
N MET A 21 -8.89 -16.61 0.54
CA MET A 21 -9.90 -17.66 0.62
C MET A 21 -9.32 -19.04 0.96
N GLU A 22 -8.00 -19.22 0.90
CA GLU A 22 -7.34 -20.46 1.32
C GLU A 22 -7.50 -20.69 2.84
N LYS A 23 -8.18 -21.77 3.22
CA LYS A 23 -8.45 -22.12 4.62
C LYS A 23 -7.29 -22.88 5.25
N GLY A 24 -6.96 -22.53 6.49
CA GLY A 24 -5.95 -23.23 7.30
C GLY A 24 -4.49 -22.89 6.96
N ALA A 25 -4.26 -21.96 6.03
CA ALA A 25 -2.92 -21.50 5.72
C ALA A 25 -2.51 -20.33 6.63
N VAL A 26 -1.33 -20.44 7.24
CA VAL A 26 -0.71 -19.35 8.00
C VAL A 26 0.03 -18.44 7.03
N ARG A 27 -0.11 -17.12 7.20
CA ARG A 27 0.60 -16.10 6.42
C ARG A 27 1.72 -15.49 7.24
N PHE A 28 2.56 -14.69 6.60
CA PHE A 28 3.64 -13.99 7.30
C PHE A 28 3.13 -13.05 8.40
N PHE A 29 1.88 -12.56 8.28
CA PHE A 29 1.18 -11.74 9.26
C PHE A 29 0.23 -12.56 10.17
N GLY A 30 0.42 -13.87 10.30
CA GLY A 30 -0.35 -14.73 11.20
C GLY A 30 -1.57 -15.40 10.56
N ASP A 31 -2.58 -15.71 11.37
CA ASP A 31 -3.79 -16.42 10.97
C ASP A 31 -4.80 -15.45 10.30
N PRO A 32 -5.08 -15.60 8.99
CA PRO A 32 -6.03 -14.74 8.31
C PRO A 32 -7.49 -15.04 8.64
N THR A 33 -7.82 -16.14 9.34
CA THR A 33 -9.20 -16.62 9.54
C THR A 33 -10.21 -15.51 9.94
N PRO A 34 -9.90 -14.57 10.88
CA PRO A 34 -10.85 -13.52 11.28
C PRO A 34 -11.25 -12.55 10.16
N ILE A 35 -10.42 -12.43 9.13
CA ILE A 35 -10.62 -11.53 7.98
C ILE A 35 -11.09 -12.26 6.72
N GLN A 36 -11.24 -13.60 6.76
CA GLN A 36 -11.78 -14.41 5.64
C GLN A 36 -13.31 -14.35 5.57
N ARG A 37 -13.82 -13.12 5.49
CA ARG A 37 -15.22 -12.72 5.38
C ARG A 37 -15.29 -11.43 4.58
N ASP A 38 -16.46 -11.05 4.11
CA ASP A 38 -16.64 -9.79 3.39
C ASP A 38 -16.24 -8.59 4.27
N TYR A 39 -15.60 -7.62 3.63
CA TYR A 39 -15.27 -6.33 4.20
C TYR A 39 -15.60 -5.25 3.17
N LEU A 40 -16.81 -4.72 3.29
CA LEU A 40 -17.43 -3.81 2.32
C LEU A 40 -17.36 -2.36 2.79
N LEU A 41 -17.60 -1.42 1.88
CA LEU A 41 -17.52 0.02 2.18
C LEU A 41 -18.37 0.47 3.39
N PRO A 42 -19.61 -0.02 3.61
CA PRO A 42 -20.38 0.36 4.80
C PRO A 42 -19.68 -0.02 6.12
N GLN A 43 -19.04 -1.19 6.18
CA GLN A 43 -18.28 -1.60 7.35
C GLN A 43 -17.02 -0.73 7.50
N PHE A 44 -16.28 -0.51 6.42
CA PHE A 44 -15.11 0.37 6.44
C PHE A 44 -15.44 1.78 6.93
N ARG A 45 -16.53 2.40 6.45
CA ARG A 45 -16.99 3.72 6.92
C ARG A 45 -17.37 3.71 8.41
N SER A 46 -17.91 2.61 8.91
CA SER A 46 -18.21 2.45 10.34
C SER A 46 -16.96 2.31 11.20
N ASP A 47 -15.88 1.76 10.67
CA ASP A 47 -14.59 1.65 11.35
C ASP A 47 -13.81 2.97 11.27
N ALA A 48 -13.81 3.60 10.09
CA ALA A 48 -13.04 4.78 9.72
C ALA A 48 -13.83 6.10 9.90
N VAL A 49 -14.58 6.24 11.00
CA VAL A 49 -15.50 7.37 11.25
C VAL A 49 -14.87 8.77 11.21
N GLU A 50 -13.54 8.86 11.40
CA GLU A 50 -12.79 10.12 11.34
C GLU A 50 -12.28 10.48 9.94
N PHE A 51 -12.58 9.66 8.93
CA PHE A 51 -12.12 9.85 7.55
C PHE A 51 -13.27 10.28 6.63
N ASP A 52 -12.90 11.02 5.59
CA ASP A 52 -13.85 11.59 4.63
C ASP A 52 -13.76 10.91 3.25
N ALA A 53 -12.65 10.21 2.99
CA ALA A 53 -12.29 9.63 1.70
C ALA A 53 -11.24 8.52 1.90
N SER A 54 -11.04 7.69 0.88
CA SER A 54 -10.08 6.58 1.00
C SER A 54 -9.51 6.08 -0.33
N VAL A 55 -8.42 5.33 -0.21
CA VAL A 55 -7.72 4.69 -1.33
C VAL A 55 -7.74 3.17 -1.13
N HIS A 56 -8.51 2.49 -1.98
CA HIS A 56 -8.50 1.04 -2.06
C HIS A 56 -7.25 0.56 -2.79
N ILE A 57 -6.56 -0.44 -2.24
CA ILE A 57 -5.43 -1.11 -2.86
C ILE A 57 -5.85 -2.53 -3.24
N GLN A 58 -5.59 -2.93 -4.50
CA GLN A 58 -5.86 -4.28 -5.01
C GLN A 58 -5.45 -5.37 -4.03
N VAL A 59 -6.22 -6.45 -3.95
CA VAL A 59 -6.07 -7.48 -2.92
C VAL A 59 -5.35 -8.71 -3.47
N GLY A 60 -5.13 -8.80 -4.78
CA GLY A 60 -4.51 -9.96 -5.42
C GLY A 60 -5.56 -10.97 -5.85
N ALA A 61 -6.62 -10.48 -6.50
CA ALA A 61 -7.65 -11.29 -7.13
C ALA A 61 -7.07 -12.19 -8.23
N SER A 62 -7.71 -13.34 -8.46
CA SER A 62 -7.38 -14.19 -9.63
C SER A 62 -7.72 -13.52 -10.95
N ASP A 63 -8.74 -12.65 -10.96
CA ASP A 63 -9.05 -11.73 -12.06
C ASP A 63 -8.90 -10.28 -11.55
N PRO A 64 -7.72 -9.67 -11.76
CA PRO A 64 -7.46 -8.28 -11.39
C PRO A 64 -8.41 -7.26 -12.01
N TRP A 65 -8.90 -7.54 -13.22
CA TRP A 65 -9.83 -6.64 -13.89
C TRP A 65 -11.22 -6.70 -13.24
N ALA A 66 -11.68 -7.89 -12.86
CA ALA A 66 -12.93 -8.04 -12.12
C ALA A 66 -12.89 -7.28 -10.78
N GLU A 67 -11.77 -7.32 -10.05
CA GLU A 67 -11.57 -6.51 -8.84
C GLU A 67 -11.68 -5.01 -9.14
N ALA A 68 -10.96 -4.52 -10.16
CA ALA A 68 -10.97 -3.10 -10.49
C ALA A 68 -12.37 -2.60 -10.90
N GLN A 69 -13.13 -3.40 -11.65
CA GLN A 69 -14.51 -3.09 -12.00
C GLN A 69 -15.44 -3.07 -10.79
N TRP A 70 -15.29 -4.04 -9.89
CA TRP A 70 -16.10 -4.09 -8.67
C TRP A 70 -15.83 -2.88 -7.77
N ILE A 71 -14.58 -2.47 -7.61
CA ILE A 71 -14.27 -1.24 -6.86
C ILE A 71 -14.81 0.01 -7.53
N GLN A 72 -14.80 0.06 -8.88
CA GLN A 72 -15.46 1.13 -9.61
C GLN A 72 -16.97 1.17 -9.32
N SER A 73 -17.67 0.03 -9.31
CA SER A 73 -19.10 0.01 -8.98
C SER A 73 -19.37 0.45 -7.55
N VAL A 74 -18.51 0.06 -6.59
CA VAL A 74 -18.59 0.55 -5.21
C VAL A 74 -18.46 2.07 -5.15
N ALA A 75 -17.54 2.67 -5.92
CA ALA A 75 -17.39 4.13 -6.00
C ALA A 75 -18.62 4.81 -6.64
N ASP A 76 -19.15 4.25 -7.73
CA ASP A 76 -20.32 4.80 -8.43
C ASP A 76 -21.60 4.75 -7.58
N GLU A 77 -21.77 3.71 -6.77
CA GLU A 77 -22.90 3.53 -5.85
C GLU A 77 -22.81 4.44 -4.61
N ASN A 78 -21.63 4.99 -4.31
CA ASN A 78 -21.37 5.79 -3.10
C ASN A 78 -20.72 7.15 -3.46
N PRO A 79 -21.39 8.01 -4.26
CA PRO A 79 -20.81 9.27 -4.73
C PRO A 79 -20.54 10.29 -3.61
N ASP A 80 -21.08 10.09 -2.40
CA ASP A 80 -20.81 10.90 -1.22
C ASP A 80 -19.46 10.58 -0.55
N TRP A 81 -18.83 9.45 -0.90
CA TRP A 81 -17.54 9.03 -0.38
C TRP A 81 -16.49 8.99 -1.50
N PRO A 82 -15.55 9.95 -1.58
CA PRO A 82 -14.48 9.90 -2.56
C PRO A 82 -13.59 8.67 -2.37
N LEU A 83 -13.83 7.65 -3.20
CA LEU A 83 -13.05 6.41 -3.28
C LEU A 83 -12.24 6.39 -4.58
N VAL A 84 -10.92 6.29 -4.45
CA VAL A 84 -10.03 5.99 -5.58
C VAL A 84 -9.36 4.63 -5.36
N GLN A 85 -8.82 4.06 -6.42
CA GLN A 85 -8.24 2.73 -6.38
C GLN A 85 -6.88 2.65 -7.05
N VAL A 86 -6.09 1.72 -6.52
CA VAL A 86 -4.83 1.27 -7.09
C VAL A 86 -5.01 -0.19 -7.49
N ALA A 87 -5.11 -0.40 -8.80
CA ALA A 87 -5.40 -1.70 -9.39
C ALA A 87 -4.13 -2.56 -9.52
N PHE A 88 -4.29 -3.84 -9.80
CA PHE A 88 -3.16 -4.67 -10.23
C PHE A 88 -3.02 -4.60 -11.76
N CYS A 89 -1.78 -4.59 -12.23
CA CYS A 89 -1.42 -4.84 -13.61
C CYS A 89 0.01 -5.40 -13.63
N ASP A 90 0.27 -6.42 -14.45
CA ASP A 90 1.62 -6.94 -14.64
C ASP A 90 2.41 -6.01 -15.57
N LEU A 91 3.34 -5.27 -14.99
CA LEU A 91 4.18 -4.30 -15.69
C LEU A 91 5.17 -4.95 -16.66
N THR A 92 5.27 -6.28 -16.67
CA THR A 92 6.10 -7.03 -17.63
C THR A 92 5.31 -7.61 -18.80
N SER A 93 3.99 -7.44 -18.82
CA SER A 93 3.11 -8.01 -19.84
C SER A 93 3.35 -7.41 -21.22
N ASP A 94 3.28 -8.24 -22.26
CA ASP A 94 3.41 -7.81 -23.66
C ASP A 94 2.23 -6.91 -24.10
N ASP A 95 1.08 -7.01 -23.45
CA ASP A 95 -0.11 -6.19 -23.70
C ASP A 95 -0.32 -5.08 -22.64
N LEU A 96 0.72 -4.73 -21.88
CA LEU A 96 0.66 -3.74 -20.78
C LEU A 96 -0.09 -2.47 -21.18
N SER A 97 0.23 -1.86 -22.33
CA SER A 97 -0.42 -0.63 -22.77
C SER A 97 -1.94 -0.79 -22.87
N ALA A 98 -2.42 -1.91 -23.44
CA ALA A 98 -3.85 -2.16 -23.58
C ALA A 98 -4.52 -2.41 -22.23
N GLN A 99 -3.83 -3.08 -21.29
CA GLN A 99 -4.32 -3.25 -19.92
C GLN A 99 -4.43 -1.90 -19.19
N LEU A 100 -3.43 -1.03 -19.32
CA LEU A 100 -3.45 0.31 -18.73
C LEU A 100 -4.54 1.19 -19.36
N ASP A 101 -4.70 1.16 -20.68
CA ASP A 101 -5.77 1.89 -21.38
C ASP A 101 -7.15 1.46 -20.85
N ARG A 102 -7.33 0.15 -20.65
CA ARG A 102 -8.55 -0.43 -20.07
C ARG A 102 -8.76 0.00 -18.62
N LEU A 103 -7.71 -0.03 -17.78
CA LEU A 103 -7.82 0.44 -16.39
C LEU A 103 -8.16 1.93 -16.31
N GLN A 104 -7.61 2.76 -17.20
CA GLN A 104 -7.89 4.20 -17.23
C GLN A 104 -9.29 4.54 -17.72
N THR A 105 -10.09 3.58 -18.21
CA THR A 105 -11.53 3.80 -18.43
C THR A 105 -12.32 3.87 -17.12
N LEU A 106 -11.74 3.43 -15.99
CA LEU A 106 -12.37 3.47 -14.67
C LEU A 106 -11.97 4.78 -13.95
N PRO A 107 -12.90 5.74 -13.75
CA PRO A 107 -12.57 7.06 -13.19
C PRO A 107 -11.92 7.05 -11.80
N SER A 108 -12.13 5.99 -11.02
CA SER A 108 -11.53 5.82 -9.69
C SER A 108 -10.06 5.40 -9.73
N VAL A 109 -9.53 4.91 -10.86
CA VAL A 109 -8.13 4.42 -10.93
C VAL A 109 -7.14 5.59 -10.84
N ARG A 110 -6.16 5.45 -9.94
CA ARG A 110 -5.07 6.41 -9.73
C ARG A 110 -3.67 5.80 -9.77
N GLY A 111 -3.56 4.48 -9.71
CA GLY A 111 -2.27 3.83 -9.79
C GLY A 111 -2.36 2.33 -9.99
N VAL A 112 -1.18 1.72 -10.01
CA VAL A 112 -1.00 0.27 -10.11
C VAL A 112 -0.13 -0.23 -8.96
N ARG A 113 -0.40 -1.45 -8.49
CA ARG A 113 0.47 -2.19 -7.57
C ARG A 113 0.80 -3.57 -8.12
N GLN A 114 2.09 -3.85 -8.28
CA GLN A 114 2.66 -5.17 -8.45
C GLN A 114 3.66 -5.41 -7.32
N ILE A 115 3.45 -6.44 -6.50
CA ILE A 115 4.30 -6.71 -5.32
C ILE A 115 5.65 -7.24 -5.81
N ILE A 116 6.74 -6.64 -5.34
CA ILE A 116 8.11 -6.99 -5.74
C ILE A 116 8.80 -7.82 -4.64
N GLY A 117 8.55 -7.52 -3.36
CA GLY A 117 9.16 -8.25 -2.25
C GLY A 117 8.13 -8.99 -1.42
N ARG A 118 8.00 -10.29 -1.68
CA ARG A 118 7.23 -11.22 -0.83
C ARG A 118 8.12 -11.89 0.19
N ALA A 119 7.51 -12.50 1.22
CA ALA A 119 8.24 -13.32 2.17
C ALA A 119 9.03 -14.42 1.44
N PRO A 120 10.23 -14.83 1.89
CA PRO A 120 11.11 -15.72 1.13
C PRO A 120 10.45 -17.00 0.60
N GLY A 121 9.56 -17.63 1.37
CA GLY A 121 8.82 -18.83 0.92
C GLY A 121 7.78 -18.56 -0.18
N GLU A 122 7.16 -17.39 -0.19
CA GLU A 122 6.26 -16.97 -1.27
C GLU A 122 7.03 -16.51 -2.51
N ASP A 123 8.17 -15.83 -2.31
CA ASP A 123 9.02 -15.36 -3.40
C ASP A 123 9.65 -16.52 -4.18
N GLN A 124 10.05 -17.61 -3.50
CA GLN A 124 10.52 -18.83 -4.17
C GLN A 124 9.52 -19.43 -5.17
N ILE A 125 8.23 -19.14 -5.01
CA ILE A 125 7.16 -19.60 -5.90
C ILE A 125 6.85 -18.55 -6.97
N SER A 126 6.85 -17.27 -6.58
CA SER A 126 6.34 -16.18 -7.41
C SER A 126 7.42 -15.43 -8.21
N GLY A 127 8.70 -15.55 -7.83
CA GLY A 127 9.83 -14.89 -8.49
C GLY A 127 9.71 -13.36 -8.51
N THR A 128 9.03 -12.77 -7.53
CA THR A 128 8.72 -11.33 -7.54
C THR A 128 9.96 -10.45 -7.45
N ASN A 129 11.02 -10.93 -6.78
CA ASN A 129 12.30 -10.22 -6.70
C ASN A 129 12.95 -10.04 -8.07
N ASP A 130 12.79 -11.01 -8.98
CA ASP A 130 13.39 -11.02 -10.32
C ASP A 130 12.81 -9.91 -11.23
N LEU A 131 11.68 -9.30 -10.84
CA LEU A 131 11.11 -8.14 -11.54
C LEU A 131 12.11 -6.98 -11.62
N LEU A 132 12.96 -6.81 -10.61
CA LEU A 132 13.94 -5.71 -10.58
C LEU A 132 15.02 -5.84 -11.66
N ASP A 133 15.34 -7.06 -12.06
CA ASP A 133 16.29 -7.36 -13.13
C ASP A 133 15.64 -7.40 -14.52
N ASN A 134 14.31 -7.35 -14.60
CA ASN A 134 13.58 -7.41 -15.86
C ASN A 134 13.46 -6.02 -16.50
N PRO A 135 14.06 -5.77 -17.68
CA PRO A 135 13.97 -4.46 -18.33
C PRO A 135 12.53 -4.06 -18.68
N LYS A 136 11.63 -5.02 -18.93
CA LYS A 136 10.22 -4.72 -19.18
C LYS A 136 9.54 -4.09 -17.97
N PHE A 137 9.96 -4.46 -16.75
CA PHE A 137 9.43 -3.87 -15.52
C PHE A 137 9.75 -2.37 -15.45
N LEU A 138 11.01 -2.00 -15.73
CA LEU A 138 11.41 -0.59 -15.82
C LEU A 138 10.63 0.16 -16.90
N ASP A 139 10.45 -0.44 -18.08
CA ASP A 139 9.67 0.17 -19.15
C ASP A 139 8.20 0.33 -18.76
N GLY A 140 7.63 -0.63 -18.03
CA GLY A 140 6.29 -0.53 -17.47
C GLY A 140 6.15 0.58 -16.44
N LEU A 141 7.13 0.75 -15.53
CA LEU A 141 7.16 1.87 -14.59
C LEU A 141 7.16 3.22 -15.32
N LYS A 142 7.96 3.37 -16.38
CA LYS A 142 7.98 4.60 -17.20
C LYS A 142 6.63 4.86 -17.85
N GLN A 143 6.00 3.81 -18.41
CA GLN A 143 4.67 3.92 -19.02
C GLN A 143 3.59 4.38 -18.01
N LEU A 144 3.68 3.96 -16.74
CA LEU A 144 2.80 4.48 -15.68
C LEU A 144 3.00 5.99 -15.49
N GLY A 145 4.25 6.43 -15.39
CA GLY A 145 4.61 7.85 -15.23
C GLY A 145 4.09 8.71 -16.38
N ASP A 146 4.29 8.27 -17.63
CA ASP A 146 3.80 8.95 -18.83
C ASP A 146 2.27 9.08 -18.86
N ARG A 147 1.56 8.16 -18.20
CA ARG A 147 0.09 8.15 -18.07
C ARG A 147 -0.43 8.90 -16.84
N GLY A 148 0.46 9.40 -15.98
CA GLY A 148 0.08 10.02 -14.71
C GLY A 148 -0.51 9.02 -13.69
N LEU A 149 -0.22 7.73 -13.84
CA LEU A 149 -0.54 6.68 -12.87
C LEU A 149 0.59 6.56 -11.85
N SER A 150 0.24 6.41 -10.57
CA SER A 150 1.24 6.12 -9.52
C SER A 150 1.57 4.62 -9.45
N PHE A 151 2.70 4.30 -8.86
CA PHE A 151 3.05 2.93 -8.49
C PHE A 151 3.05 2.77 -6.96
N ASP A 152 2.24 1.85 -6.43
CA ASP A 152 2.34 1.45 -5.03
C ASP A 152 3.35 0.32 -4.90
N LEU A 153 4.40 0.59 -4.12
CA LEU A 153 5.57 -0.25 -3.99
C LEU A 153 5.52 -1.02 -2.67
N GLN A 154 5.35 -2.34 -2.77
CA GLN A 154 5.48 -3.26 -1.65
C GLN A 154 6.73 -4.13 -1.84
N LEU A 155 7.67 -4.01 -0.90
CA LEU A 155 8.91 -4.76 -0.84
C LEU A 155 9.33 -5.07 0.60
N LEU A 156 10.42 -5.82 0.73
CA LEU A 156 11.18 -6.02 1.97
C LEU A 156 12.44 -5.13 1.99
N PRO A 157 12.99 -4.78 3.17
CA PRO A 157 14.13 -3.86 3.30
C PRO A 157 15.35 -4.23 2.46
N GLU A 158 15.62 -5.53 2.29
CA GLU A 158 16.77 -6.08 1.57
C GLU A 158 16.77 -5.69 0.08
N LEU A 159 15.62 -5.33 -0.48
CA LEU A 159 15.46 -4.98 -1.90
C LEU A 159 15.55 -3.47 -2.16
N MET A 160 15.61 -2.63 -1.11
CA MET A 160 15.46 -1.18 -1.26
C MET A 160 16.55 -0.53 -2.09
N GLU A 161 17.80 -0.97 -1.96
CA GLU A 161 18.93 -0.42 -2.73
C GLU A 161 18.78 -0.71 -4.23
N HIS A 162 18.47 -1.96 -4.57
CA HIS A 162 18.26 -2.35 -5.96
C HIS A 162 17.01 -1.66 -6.55
N THR A 163 15.92 -1.64 -5.78
CA THR A 163 14.68 -0.96 -6.18
C THR A 163 14.91 0.55 -6.41
N ALA A 164 15.69 1.21 -5.56
CA ALA A 164 16.03 2.62 -5.73
C ALA A 164 16.80 2.86 -7.05
N SER A 165 17.73 1.96 -7.39
CA SER A 165 18.50 2.03 -8.65
C SER A 165 17.61 1.91 -9.89
N VAL A 166 16.57 1.08 -9.84
CA VAL A 166 15.55 0.97 -10.90
C VAL A 166 14.68 2.23 -10.93
N LEU A 167 14.15 2.68 -9.80
CA LEU A 167 13.24 3.83 -9.72
C LEU A 167 13.90 5.16 -10.07
N ALA A 168 15.21 5.30 -9.84
CA ALA A 168 15.98 6.46 -10.29
C ALA A 168 15.94 6.65 -11.82
N GLN A 169 15.69 5.57 -12.57
CA GLN A 169 15.56 5.59 -14.04
C GLN A 169 14.12 5.89 -14.53
N SER A 170 13.16 6.04 -13.61
CA SER A 170 11.77 6.42 -13.89
C SER A 170 11.29 7.58 -13.00
N PRO A 171 11.94 8.75 -13.05
CA PRO A 171 11.66 9.85 -12.13
C PRO A 171 10.27 10.50 -12.30
N ALA A 172 9.61 10.27 -13.44
CA ALA A 172 8.25 10.76 -13.70
C ALA A 172 7.17 9.93 -12.99
N THR A 173 7.49 8.70 -12.57
CA THR A 173 6.53 7.80 -11.91
C THR A 173 6.50 8.11 -10.42
N GLN A 174 5.37 8.65 -9.95
CA GLN A 174 5.15 8.85 -8.53
C GLN A 174 5.01 7.51 -7.82
N VAL A 175 5.76 7.30 -6.73
CA VAL A 175 5.80 6.03 -6.01
C VAL A 175 5.31 6.20 -4.58
N ALA A 176 4.42 5.33 -4.14
CA ALA A 176 4.00 5.21 -2.76
C ALA A 176 4.62 3.95 -2.14
N LEU A 177 5.60 4.11 -1.27
CA LEU A 177 6.19 3.02 -0.50
C LEU A 177 5.18 2.52 0.54
N CYS A 178 4.67 1.31 0.35
CA CYS A 178 3.75 0.66 1.27
C CYS A 178 4.47 0.32 2.59
N HIS A 179 3.72 0.41 3.69
CA HIS A 179 4.09 -0.12 5.00
C HIS A 179 5.45 0.29 5.55
N ALA A 180 5.87 1.54 5.29
CA ALA A 180 7.20 2.04 5.62
C ALA A 180 8.35 1.17 5.05
N GLY A 181 8.10 0.42 3.97
CA GLY A 181 9.05 -0.54 3.42
C GLY A 181 9.21 -1.81 4.26
N SER A 182 8.16 -2.21 4.95
CA SER A 182 8.03 -3.50 5.65
C SER A 182 9.20 -3.85 6.57
N PRO A 183 9.51 -3.06 7.63
CA PRO A 183 10.58 -3.37 8.57
C PRO A 183 10.28 -4.64 9.39
N HIS A 184 10.44 -5.82 8.78
CA HIS A 184 9.99 -7.10 9.31
C HIS A 184 10.83 -7.57 10.50
N ASP A 185 12.13 -7.29 10.50
CA ASP A 185 12.99 -7.47 11.66
C ASP A 185 12.83 -6.30 12.63
N ARG A 186 12.07 -6.54 13.72
CA ARG A 186 11.78 -5.56 14.78
C ARG A 186 12.87 -5.45 15.84
N SER A 187 14.00 -6.14 15.70
CA SER A 187 15.15 -5.96 16.60
C SER A 187 15.79 -4.58 16.41
N ALA A 188 16.56 -4.12 17.39
CA ALA A 188 17.29 -2.85 17.27
C ALA A 188 18.24 -2.83 16.05
N GLN A 189 18.90 -3.95 15.78
CA GLN A 189 19.77 -4.10 14.61
C GLN A 189 18.97 -4.14 13.30
N GLY A 190 17.82 -4.83 13.29
CA GLY A 190 16.92 -4.88 12.14
C GLY A 190 16.37 -3.51 11.75
N LEU A 191 15.89 -2.74 12.73
CA LEU A 191 15.42 -1.37 12.52
C LEU A 191 16.52 -0.42 12.09
N GLU A 192 17.75 -0.57 12.60
CA GLU A 192 18.89 0.20 12.11
C GLU A 192 19.15 -0.14 10.64
N SER A 193 19.32 -1.43 10.30
CA SER A 193 19.55 -1.87 8.91
C SER A 193 18.45 -1.39 7.95
N TRP A 194 17.18 -1.50 8.35
CA TRP A 194 16.05 -0.96 7.60
C TRP A 194 16.15 0.55 7.40
N SER A 195 16.45 1.31 8.46
CA SER A 195 16.60 2.77 8.36
C SER A 195 17.71 3.16 7.39
N GLN A 196 18.81 2.39 7.35
CA GLN A 196 19.90 2.59 6.39
C GLN A 196 19.44 2.30 4.95
N ALA A 197 18.78 1.17 4.72
CA ALA A 197 18.25 0.79 3.42
C ALA A 197 17.17 1.78 2.91
N LEU A 198 16.32 2.27 3.81
CA LEU A 198 15.25 3.22 3.52
C LEU A 198 15.78 4.53 2.94
N ARG A 199 17.00 4.93 3.29
CA ARG A 199 17.64 6.15 2.74
C ARG A 199 17.79 6.12 1.22
N ASN A 200 17.98 4.94 0.64
CA ASN A 200 18.05 4.79 -0.81
C ASN A 200 16.74 5.21 -1.48
N LEU A 201 15.59 4.89 -0.88
CA LEU A 201 14.28 5.28 -1.38
C LEU A 201 13.88 6.70 -0.97
N SER A 202 14.14 7.10 0.27
CA SER A 202 13.74 8.43 0.77
C SER A 202 14.51 9.58 0.13
N GLY A 203 15.72 9.31 -0.38
CA GLY A 203 16.51 10.23 -1.20
C GLY A 203 15.92 10.52 -2.58
N LEU A 204 14.99 9.69 -3.07
CA LEU A 204 14.31 9.90 -4.35
C LEU A 204 13.07 10.79 -4.15
N PRO A 205 12.99 11.98 -4.79
CA PRO A 205 11.96 12.98 -4.51
C PRO A 205 10.54 12.54 -4.92
N GLN A 206 10.41 11.62 -5.88
CA GLN A 206 9.13 11.07 -6.35
C GLN A 206 8.51 10.03 -5.40
N ILE A 207 9.25 9.61 -4.36
CA ILE A 207 8.78 8.59 -3.41
C ILE A 207 8.12 9.24 -2.19
N THR A 208 6.91 8.77 -1.90
CA THR A 208 6.11 9.09 -0.71
C THR A 208 5.94 7.82 0.13
N CYS A 209 6.01 7.92 1.45
CA CYS A 209 5.92 6.78 2.37
C CYS A 209 4.53 6.66 3.00
N LYS A 210 3.95 5.45 2.99
CA LYS A 210 2.72 5.12 3.73
C LYS A 210 3.07 4.61 5.13
N LEU A 211 2.66 5.34 6.16
CA LEU A 211 2.63 4.88 7.55
C LEU A 211 1.41 3.97 7.71
N SER A 212 1.61 2.68 7.46
CA SER A 212 0.53 1.67 7.35
C SER A 212 1.07 0.28 7.67
N GLY A 213 0.21 -0.70 7.93
CA GLY A 213 0.59 -2.11 8.01
C GLY A 213 1.63 -2.45 9.09
N LEU A 214 1.77 -1.59 10.11
CA LEU A 214 2.82 -1.74 11.12
C LEU A 214 2.52 -2.91 12.08
N GLY A 215 1.25 -3.30 12.20
CA GLY A 215 0.82 -4.44 13.02
C GLY A 215 1.11 -5.80 12.39
N MET A 216 1.43 -5.87 11.09
CA MET A 216 1.72 -7.15 10.40
C MET A 216 2.95 -7.88 10.93
N PHE A 217 3.93 -7.15 11.47
CA PHE A 217 5.20 -7.71 11.95
C PHE A 217 5.33 -7.67 13.49
N ASP A 218 4.37 -7.05 14.16
CA ASP A 218 4.26 -7.01 15.62
C ASP A 218 2.77 -6.89 16.00
N HIS A 219 2.11 -8.01 16.28
CA HIS A 219 0.69 -8.00 16.64
C HIS A 219 0.41 -7.32 17.98
N ASN A 220 1.41 -7.21 18.86
CA ASN A 220 1.29 -6.56 20.17
C ASN A 220 1.83 -5.13 20.15
N TRP A 221 1.95 -4.55 18.95
CA TRP A 221 2.56 -3.25 18.79
C TRP A 221 1.86 -2.18 19.63
N ASN A 222 2.66 -1.25 20.11
CA ASN A 222 2.20 -0.08 20.82
C ASN A 222 2.94 1.16 20.30
N VAL A 223 2.59 2.32 20.84
CA VAL A 223 3.19 3.60 20.46
C VAL A 223 4.72 3.51 20.51
N ASP A 224 5.29 2.96 21.58
CA ASP A 224 6.74 2.94 21.75
C ASP A 224 7.44 1.91 20.86
N SER A 225 6.82 0.76 20.56
CA SER A 225 7.43 -0.24 19.68
C SER A 225 7.53 0.22 18.22
N VAL A 226 6.61 1.08 17.76
CA VAL A 226 6.62 1.59 16.37
C VAL A 226 7.10 3.03 16.25
N ARG A 227 7.32 3.74 17.36
CA ARG A 227 7.88 5.10 17.39
C ARG A 227 9.15 5.22 16.52
N PRO A 228 10.15 4.31 16.59
CA PRO A 228 11.36 4.45 15.79
C PRO A 228 11.07 4.44 14.28
N ILE A 229 10.06 3.68 13.84
CA ILE A 229 9.68 3.56 12.43
C ILE A 229 9.03 4.86 11.94
N VAL A 230 8.05 5.37 12.69
CA VAL A 230 7.34 6.61 12.34
C VAL A 230 8.29 7.80 12.36
N GLU A 231 9.10 7.95 13.41
CA GLU A 231 10.07 9.05 13.53
C GLU A 231 11.14 8.99 12.43
N THR A 232 11.62 7.79 12.07
CA THR A 232 12.56 7.62 10.95
C THR A 232 11.92 8.03 9.63
N CYS A 233 10.68 7.60 9.35
CA CYS A 233 9.99 7.98 8.13
C CYS A 233 9.77 9.51 8.06
N LEU A 234 9.30 10.12 9.14
CA LEU A 234 9.11 11.57 9.22
C LEU A 234 10.42 12.33 9.05
N THR A 235 11.53 11.82 9.61
CA THR A 235 12.85 12.42 9.48
C THR A 235 13.38 12.35 8.05
N GLN A 236 13.27 11.19 7.40
CA GLN A 236 13.85 10.98 6.07
C GLN A 236 12.99 11.54 4.93
N PHE A 237 11.67 11.36 4.99
CA PHE A 237 10.75 11.79 3.93
C PHE A 237 10.25 13.22 4.15
N GLY A 238 10.10 13.64 5.40
CA GLY A 238 9.34 14.82 5.79
C GLY A 238 7.84 14.58 5.72
N ALA A 239 7.06 15.33 6.50
CA ALA A 239 5.61 15.14 6.58
C ALA A 239 4.86 15.34 5.24
N ASN A 240 5.40 16.14 4.34
CA ASN A 240 4.84 16.29 2.99
C ASN A 240 4.99 15.03 2.12
N ARG A 241 5.83 14.07 2.49
CA ARG A 241 6.02 12.80 1.77
C ARG A 241 5.74 11.60 2.68
N CYS A 242 4.92 11.79 3.72
CA CYS A 242 4.36 10.72 4.51
C CYS A 242 2.83 10.83 4.50
N MET A 243 2.13 9.70 4.44
CA MET A 243 0.67 9.62 4.54
C MET A 243 0.25 8.42 5.39
N PHE A 244 -0.81 8.58 6.15
CA PHE A 244 -1.43 7.50 6.91
C PHE A 244 -2.16 6.52 5.98
N GLY A 245 -2.09 5.23 6.29
CA GLY A 245 -2.98 4.22 5.74
C GLY A 245 -3.29 3.15 6.79
N SER A 246 -4.54 2.71 6.88
CA SER A 246 -4.95 1.78 7.95
C SER A 246 -4.49 0.35 7.71
N ASN A 247 -4.33 -0.05 6.44
CA ASN A 247 -4.19 -1.43 5.99
C ASN A 247 -5.38 -2.32 6.42
N PHE A 248 -6.55 -1.72 6.71
CA PHE A 248 -7.74 -2.48 7.08
C PHE A 248 -8.28 -3.29 5.89
N PRO A 249 -8.84 -4.48 6.12
CA PRO A 249 -9.05 -5.10 7.43
C PRO A 249 -7.86 -5.96 7.89
N VAL A 250 -6.72 -6.00 7.18
CA VAL A 250 -5.57 -6.84 7.58
C VAL A 250 -5.06 -6.46 8.96
N ASP A 251 -4.86 -5.17 9.22
CA ASP A 251 -4.40 -4.70 10.54
C ASP A 251 -5.43 -4.88 11.67
N SER A 252 -6.69 -5.23 11.34
CA SER A 252 -7.70 -5.60 12.35
C SER A 252 -7.33 -6.86 13.13
N LEU A 253 -6.39 -7.66 12.60
CA LEU A 253 -5.79 -8.80 13.32
C LEU A 253 -4.91 -8.37 14.51
N SER A 254 -4.55 -7.07 14.60
CA SER A 254 -3.68 -6.53 15.65
C SER A 254 -4.34 -5.47 16.53
N ALA A 255 -5.26 -4.68 15.99
CA ALA A 255 -5.91 -3.58 16.70
C ALA A 255 -7.22 -3.18 16.04
N THR A 256 -8.14 -2.59 16.80
CA THR A 256 -9.30 -1.89 16.21
C THR A 256 -8.85 -0.65 15.44
N TYR A 257 -9.72 -0.14 14.55
CA TYR A 257 -9.39 1.03 13.73
C TYR A 257 -9.10 2.25 14.61
N ALA A 258 -9.92 2.46 15.64
CA ALA A 258 -9.75 3.56 16.60
C ALA A 258 -8.43 3.46 17.37
N GLU A 259 -8.02 2.27 17.81
CA GLU A 259 -6.72 2.06 18.47
C GLU A 259 -5.56 2.33 17.51
N LEU A 260 -5.64 1.82 16.28
CA LEU A 260 -4.62 2.04 15.25
C LEU A 260 -4.46 3.54 14.95
N LEU A 261 -5.57 4.25 14.78
CA LEU A 261 -5.58 5.70 14.53
C LEU A 261 -5.06 6.49 15.73
N GLY A 262 -5.48 6.13 16.94
CA GLY A 262 -5.01 6.77 18.17
C GLY A 262 -3.50 6.63 18.35
N ARG A 263 -2.94 5.44 18.06
CA ARG A 263 -1.49 5.20 18.13
C ARG A 263 -0.72 6.03 17.10
N HIS A 264 -1.19 6.11 15.85
CA HIS A 264 -0.56 6.97 14.83
C HIS A 264 -0.65 8.45 15.20
N THR A 265 -1.81 8.90 15.67
CA THR A 265 -2.04 10.30 16.08
C THR A 265 -1.12 10.70 17.25
N ALA A 266 -0.87 9.80 18.18
CA ALA A 266 0.06 10.03 19.30
C ALA A 266 1.55 10.11 18.87
N LEU A 267 1.90 9.52 17.72
CA LEU A 267 3.28 9.51 17.19
C LEU A 267 3.56 10.67 16.25
N VAL A 268 2.57 11.10 15.47
CA VAL A 268 2.73 12.20 14.54
C VAL A 268 2.60 13.52 15.30
N PRO A 269 3.55 14.46 15.18
CA PRO A 269 3.41 15.79 15.75
C PRO A 269 2.13 16.49 15.27
N GLU A 270 1.39 17.11 16.17
CA GLU A 270 0.09 17.75 15.88
C GLU A 270 0.13 18.70 14.66
N LYS A 271 1.19 19.52 14.57
CA LYS A 271 1.41 20.44 13.43
C LYS A 271 1.57 19.75 12.06
N GLN A 272 1.73 18.43 12.02
CA GLN A 272 1.87 17.61 10.81
C GLN A 272 0.63 16.77 10.53
N HIS A 273 -0.40 16.79 11.40
CA HIS A 273 -1.60 15.95 11.25
C HIS A 273 -2.30 16.20 9.92
N ASP A 274 -2.49 17.46 9.52
CA ASP A 274 -3.13 17.80 8.25
C ASP A 274 -2.39 17.20 7.04
N GLN A 275 -1.06 17.13 7.10
CA GLN A 275 -0.24 16.56 6.02
C GLN A 275 -0.38 15.04 5.99
N ILE A 276 -0.16 14.39 7.14
CA ILE A 276 -0.11 12.93 7.24
C ILE A 276 -1.48 12.29 7.04
N PHE A 277 -2.52 12.85 7.65
CA PHE A 277 -3.86 12.24 7.63
C PHE A 277 -4.73 12.71 6.47
N GLY A 278 -4.21 13.52 5.52
CA GLY A 278 -5.02 13.98 4.39
C GLY A 278 -4.23 14.59 3.24
N ALA A 279 -3.56 15.72 3.46
CA ALA A 279 -3.07 16.55 2.36
C ALA A 279 -2.01 15.87 1.48
N THR A 280 -1.15 15.03 2.06
CA THR A 280 -0.16 14.25 1.28
C THR A 280 -0.85 13.25 0.36
N ALA A 281 -1.79 12.45 0.89
CA ALA A 281 -2.55 11.48 0.10
C ALA A 281 -3.37 12.16 -0.99
N ARG A 282 -4.03 13.29 -0.66
CA ARG A 282 -4.85 14.07 -1.59
C ARG A 282 -4.06 14.49 -2.82
N ARG A 283 -2.88 15.08 -2.59
CA ARG A 283 -1.99 15.53 -3.67
C ARG A 283 -1.42 14.35 -4.44
N PHE A 284 -0.99 13.30 -3.76
CA PHE A 284 -0.38 12.13 -4.39
C PHE A 284 -1.38 11.40 -5.31
N TYR A 285 -2.59 11.11 -4.82
CA TYR A 285 -3.63 10.38 -5.56
C TYR A 285 -4.59 11.25 -6.37
N ARG A 286 -4.39 12.58 -6.41
CA ARG A 286 -5.20 13.49 -7.23
C ARG A 286 -6.69 13.36 -6.90
N MET A 287 -7.00 13.57 -5.61
CA MET A 287 -8.34 13.51 -5.01
C MET A 287 -8.88 14.90 -4.62
#